data_AF-S8CAK3-F1
#
_entry.id   AF-S8CAK3-F1
#
_cell.length_a   1.000
_cell.length_b   1.000
_cell.length_c   1.000
_cell.angle_alpha   90.00
_cell.angle_beta   90.00
_cell.angle_gamma   90.00
#
_symmetry.space_group_name_H-M   'P 1'
#
loop_
_entity.id
_entity.type
_entity.pdbx_description
1 polymer ?
#
loop_
_entity_poly.entity_id
_entity_poly.type
_entity_poly.pdbx_seq_one_letter_code
_entity_poly.pdbx_strand_id
1 'polypeptide(L)'
;WNHWPCRRRLPLSWTLFCGMLLFTFGFISLFTGHMASDLEWYSQRFVSKTSWYYKKVRYHAPIDIWKSQYSELYYGCSNRSSNSLPAVRKQSSNGYLLIATSGGLNQQRTGITDAVVVARILNATLVVPELDHHSYWKDDSDFNNIFDLDWFISSLEKDVPIVKKVPDKVMRSMDKPPYTMRVPRKSEPEYYLEEVLPILLRRQVLQLTKFDYRLANDLDDELQKLRCRVNYHALRFTKHITNLGYRLVRRMRKMAQRYIAVHLRFEPDMLAFSGCYFGGGDRERHELSEIRKRWETLPESSPDEERMRGRCPLTPHEVGILLQALGFDNATYIYVASGEIYGGEATLRPLRDIFPNFYTKEMLLADEELQSLAPFSSRLAAIDYVVCDESDVFVTNNNGNMAKILAGRR
;
A
#
# COMPACT_ATOMS: atom_id res chain seq x y z
N TRP A 1 -47.45 56.61 40.30
CA TRP A 1 -47.32 55.15 40.29
C TRP A 1 -46.42 54.74 39.13
N ASN A 2 -45.63 53.69 39.37
CA ASN A 2 -44.74 52.94 38.47
C ASN A 2 -43.29 53.42 38.37
N HIS A 3 -42.53 53.01 39.39
CA HIS A 3 -41.10 52.70 39.28
C HIS A 3 -40.87 51.52 38.33
N TRP A 4 -39.93 51.66 37.40
CA TRP A 4 -39.29 50.53 36.70
C TRP A 4 -37.82 50.48 37.12
N PRO A 5 -37.29 49.32 37.54
CA PRO A 5 -35.90 49.22 38.00
C PRO A 5 -34.95 49.08 36.81
N CYS A 6 -33.87 49.86 36.86
CA CYS A 6 -32.76 49.76 35.93
C CYS A 6 -32.04 48.40 36.14
N ARG A 7 -32.13 47.52 35.14
CA ARG A 7 -31.49 46.19 35.15
C ARG A 7 -29.97 46.37 35.07
N ARG A 8 -29.26 46.14 36.17
CA ARG A 8 -27.79 46.05 36.19
C ARG A 8 -27.35 44.91 35.25
N ARG A 9 -26.60 45.22 34.19
CA ARG A 9 -25.84 44.22 33.44
C ARG A 9 -24.65 43.80 34.30
N LEU A 10 -24.70 42.57 34.83
CA LEU A 10 -23.52 41.94 35.45
C LEU A 10 -22.42 41.80 34.38
N PRO A 11 -21.15 42.15 34.69
CA PRO A 11 -20.05 41.91 33.77
C PRO A 11 -19.90 40.39 33.62
N LEU A 12 -19.94 39.89 32.39
CA LEU A 12 -19.61 38.49 32.12
C LEU A 12 -18.18 38.25 32.63
N SER A 13 -18.04 37.33 33.58
CA SER A 13 -16.73 36.95 34.11
C SER A 13 -15.85 36.47 32.97
N TRP A 14 -14.63 37.00 32.86
CA TRP A 14 -13.66 36.63 31.83
C TRP A 14 -13.38 35.11 31.83
N THR A 15 -13.51 34.46 33.00
CA THR A 15 -13.43 33.00 33.13
C THR A 15 -14.57 32.25 32.44
N LEU A 16 -15.79 32.81 32.41
CA LEU A 16 -16.93 32.23 31.71
C LEU A 16 -16.74 32.35 30.18
N PHE A 17 -16.17 33.47 29.72
CA PHE A 17 -15.83 33.68 28.31
C PHE A 17 -14.73 32.72 27.83
N CYS A 18 -13.65 32.58 28.61
CA CYS A 18 -12.59 31.60 28.31
C CYS A 18 -13.10 30.15 28.38
N GLY A 19 -13.97 29.83 29.35
CA GLY A 19 -14.59 28.51 29.46
C GLY A 19 -15.49 28.19 28.26
N MET A 20 -16.27 29.16 27.79
CA MET A 20 -17.08 29.02 26.57
C MET A 20 -16.21 28.85 25.31
N LEU A 21 -15.09 29.57 25.20
CA LEU A 21 -14.14 29.41 24.10
C LEU A 21 -13.49 28.02 24.10
N LEU A 22 -13.05 27.52 25.25
CA LEU A 22 -12.48 26.17 25.35
C LEU A 22 -13.53 25.10 25.08
N PHE A 23 -14.77 25.31 25.51
CA PHE A 23 -15.88 24.42 25.18
C PHE A 23 -16.18 24.43 23.68
N THR A 24 -16.23 25.59 23.02
CA THR A 24 -16.44 25.67 21.57
C THR A 24 -15.27 25.09 20.79
N PHE A 25 -14.02 25.33 21.18
CA PHE A 25 -12.86 24.70 20.56
C PHE A 25 -12.83 23.17 20.77
N GLY A 26 -13.19 22.69 21.96
CA GLY A 26 -13.34 21.26 22.25
C GLY A 26 -14.49 20.62 21.45
N PHE A 27 -15.60 21.33 21.29
CA PHE A 27 -16.75 20.89 20.49
C PHE A 27 -16.40 20.87 18.99
N ILE A 28 -15.69 21.89 18.49
CA ILE A 28 -15.16 21.90 17.12
C ILE A 28 -14.17 20.75 16.93
N SER A 29 -13.30 20.46 17.90
CA SER A 29 -12.36 19.32 17.84
C SER A 29 -13.06 17.96 17.78
N LEU A 30 -14.20 17.80 18.45
CA LEU A 30 -15.02 16.58 18.40
C LEU A 30 -15.64 16.37 17.01
N PHE A 31 -15.98 17.44 16.30
CA PHE A 31 -16.51 17.36 14.93
C PHE A 31 -15.42 17.38 13.84
N THR A 32 -14.23 17.96 14.06
CA THR A 32 -13.12 17.89 13.10
C THR A 32 -12.45 16.52 13.08
N GLY A 33 -12.53 15.75 14.17
CA GLY A 33 -12.12 14.34 14.18
C GLY A 33 -12.94 13.45 13.22
N HIS A 34 -14.21 13.81 12.96
CA HIS A 34 -15.05 13.17 11.93
C HIS A 34 -14.79 13.71 10.51
N MET A 35 -14.22 14.92 10.39
CA MET A 35 -13.85 15.52 9.10
C MET A 35 -12.57 14.92 8.50
N ALA A 36 -11.73 14.25 9.30
CA ALA A 36 -10.54 13.56 8.77
C ALA A 36 -10.91 12.30 7.96
N SER A 37 -11.97 11.59 8.33
CA SER A 37 -12.55 10.49 7.54
C SER A 37 -13.29 10.99 6.31
N ASP A 38 -13.86 12.19 6.36
CA ASP A 38 -14.49 12.83 5.21
C ASP A 38 -13.48 13.54 4.29
N LEU A 39 -12.19 13.68 4.64
CA LEU A 39 -11.20 14.27 3.74
C LEU A 39 -10.84 13.34 2.57
N GLU A 40 -10.92 12.01 2.76
CA GLU A 40 -10.89 11.06 1.64
C GLU A 40 -12.13 11.24 0.74
N TRP A 41 -13.29 11.56 1.30
CA TRP A 41 -14.52 11.87 0.54
C TRP A 41 -14.48 13.26 -0.12
N TYR A 42 -13.92 14.27 0.55
CA TYR A 42 -13.76 15.63 0.01
C TYR A 42 -12.64 15.74 -1.02
N SER A 43 -11.67 14.83 -1.02
CA SER A 43 -10.73 14.70 -2.15
C SER A 43 -11.47 14.40 -3.46
N GLN A 44 -12.61 13.69 -3.41
CA GLN A 44 -13.50 13.54 -4.56
C GLN A 44 -14.31 14.82 -4.88
N ARG A 45 -14.52 15.72 -3.91
CA ARG A 45 -15.28 16.97 -4.08
C ARG A 45 -14.42 18.19 -4.45
N PHE A 46 -13.10 18.15 -4.24
CA PHE A 46 -12.16 19.10 -4.82
C PHE A 46 -11.90 18.88 -6.33
N VAL A 47 -12.45 17.78 -6.88
CA VAL A 47 -12.76 17.63 -8.32
C VAL A 47 -13.89 18.60 -8.76
N SER A 48 -14.45 19.45 -7.89
CA SER A 48 -15.44 20.47 -8.31
C SER A 48 -14.86 21.59 -9.19
N LYS A 49 -13.54 21.80 -9.23
CA LYS A 49 -12.90 22.64 -10.28
C LYS A 49 -12.83 21.95 -11.65
N THR A 50 -13.29 20.70 -11.74
CA THR A 50 -13.42 19.89 -12.98
C THR A 50 -14.84 19.98 -13.57
N SER A 51 -15.71 20.85 -13.02
CA SER A 51 -17.07 21.09 -13.50
C SER A 51 -17.11 21.57 -14.96
N TRP A 52 -16.07 22.27 -15.42
CA TRP A 52 -15.92 22.65 -16.83
C TRP A 52 -15.35 21.54 -17.74
N TYR A 53 -14.74 20.50 -17.17
CA TYR A 53 -14.15 19.38 -17.93
C TYR A 53 -15.18 18.26 -18.18
N TYR A 54 -16.11 18.02 -17.25
CA TYR A 54 -17.19 17.02 -17.39
C TYR A 54 -18.33 17.45 -18.32
N LYS A 55 -18.39 18.72 -18.72
CA LYS A 55 -19.44 19.23 -19.63
C LYS A 55 -19.29 18.80 -21.10
N LYS A 56 -18.24 18.04 -21.43
CA LYS A 56 -17.88 17.66 -22.81
C LYS A 56 -18.00 16.16 -23.11
N VAL A 57 -18.76 15.40 -22.32
CA VAL A 57 -18.98 13.96 -22.57
C VAL A 57 -20.46 13.72 -22.89
N ARG A 58 -20.75 13.36 -24.15
CA ARG A 58 -22.07 12.88 -24.57
C ARG A 58 -22.35 11.54 -23.89
N TYR A 59 -23.44 11.47 -23.13
CA TYR A 59 -23.87 10.35 -22.28
C TYR A 59 -24.30 9.06 -23.01
N HIS A 60 -23.92 8.83 -24.27
CA HIS A 60 -24.50 7.75 -25.09
C HIS A 60 -23.46 6.82 -25.77
N ALA A 61 -22.20 6.85 -25.34
CA ALA A 61 -21.25 5.83 -25.79
C ALA A 61 -21.50 4.52 -25.03
N PRO A 62 -21.56 3.35 -25.70
CA PRO A 62 -21.62 2.06 -25.02
C PRO A 62 -20.39 1.89 -24.13
N ILE A 63 -20.58 1.33 -22.93
CA ILE A 63 -19.49 1.06 -21.98
C ILE A 63 -18.65 -0.09 -22.53
N ASP A 64 -17.37 0.17 -22.84
CA ASP A 64 -16.40 -0.89 -23.11
C ASP A 64 -15.85 -1.40 -21.78
N ILE A 65 -16.25 -2.61 -21.39
CA ILE A 65 -15.86 -3.24 -20.13
C ILE A 65 -14.38 -3.67 -20.11
N TRP A 66 -13.73 -3.71 -21.28
CA TRP A 66 -12.31 -4.05 -21.42
C TRP A 66 -11.41 -2.82 -21.46
N LYS A 67 -11.95 -1.62 -21.69
CA LYS A 67 -11.15 -0.38 -21.78
C LYS A 67 -11.91 0.80 -21.20
N SER A 68 -11.30 1.50 -20.25
CA SER A 68 -11.82 2.79 -19.80
C SER A 68 -11.50 3.90 -20.80
N GLN A 69 -12.52 4.65 -21.25
CA GLN A 69 -12.34 5.86 -22.06
C GLN A 69 -11.53 6.96 -21.33
N TYR A 70 -11.48 6.90 -20.00
CA TYR A 70 -10.74 7.86 -19.18
C TYR A 70 -9.29 7.46 -18.95
N SER A 71 -8.87 6.24 -19.34
CA SER A 71 -7.48 5.77 -19.16
C SER A 71 -6.45 6.72 -19.79
N GLU A 72 -6.79 7.33 -20.93
CA GLU A 72 -5.93 8.28 -21.66
C GLU A 72 -5.75 9.62 -20.92
N LEU A 73 -6.56 9.90 -19.89
CA LEU A 73 -6.43 11.10 -19.05
C LEU A 73 -5.42 10.93 -17.90
N TYR A 74 -5.02 9.69 -17.61
CA TYR A 74 -4.05 9.39 -16.57
C TYR A 74 -2.65 9.25 -17.17
N TYR A 75 -1.67 9.89 -16.52
CA TYR A 75 -0.26 9.81 -16.92
C TYR A 75 0.62 9.72 -15.67
N GLY A 76 1.76 9.03 -15.81
CA GLY A 76 2.70 8.86 -14.71
C GLY A 76 3.37 10.18 -14.30
N CYS A 77 3.30 10.52 -13.01
CA CYS A 77 4.02 11.64 -12.43
C CYS A 77 5.28 11.16 -11.69
N SER A 78 6.29 10.71 -12.45
CA SER A 78 7.54 10.16 -11.90
C SER A 78 8.80 10.80 -12.46
N ASN A 79 8.68 11.71 -13.42
CA ASN A 79 9.82 12.39 -14.03
C ASN A 79 10.45 13.39 -13.07
N ARG A 80 11.79 13.44 -13.05
CA ARG A 80 12.54 14.38 -12.23
C ARG A 80 12.39 15.79 -12.82
N SER A 81 12.03 16.78 -11.99
CA SER A 81 11.95 18.16 -12.46
C SER A 81 13.35 18.69 -12.80
N SER A 82 13.44 19.53 -13.84
CA SER A 82 14.72 20.11 -14.29
C SER A 82 15.45 20.89 -13.18
N ASN A 83 14.70 21.49 -12.26
CA ASN A 83 15.21 22.33 -11.18
C ASN A 83 15.42 21.58 -9.87
N SER A 84 15.22 20.26 -9.85
CA SER A 84 15.36 19.47 -8.63
C SER A 84 16.80 19.42 -8.16
N LEU A 85 17.01 19.63 -6.86
CA LEU A 85 18.33 19.60 -6.25
C LEU A 85 18.99 18.23 -6.44
N PRO A 86 20.29 18.17 -6.79
CA PRO A 86 21.00 16.90 -6.94
C PRO A 86 21.11 16.17 -5.60
N ALA A 87 21.30 14.85 -5.68
CA ALA A 87 21.69 14.05 -4.53
C ALA A 87 22.92 14.65 -3.83
N VAL A 88 22.95 14.56 -2.50
CA VAL A 88 24.13 14.90 -1.72
C VAL A 88 25.25 13.92 -2.04
N ARG A 89 26.47 14.43 -2.20
CA ARG A 89 27.66 13.59 -2.40
C ARG A 89 27.83 12.69 -1.18
N LYS A 90 28.21 11.42 -1.39
CA LYS A 90 28.41 10.45 -0.31
C LYS A 90 29.32 10.96 0.82
N GLN A 91 30.37 11.72 0.48
CA GLN A 91 31.32 12.29 1.44
C GLN A 91 30.73 13.41 2.31
N SER A 92 29.61 13.98 1.89
CA SER A 92 28.89 15.07 2.57
C SER A 92 27.56 14.62 3.17
N SER A 93 27.33 13.30 3.23
CA SER A 93 26.12 12.68 3.79
C SER A 93 26.06 12.84 5.31
N ASN A 94 24.87 13.03 5.87
CA ASN A 94 24.64 13.15 7.32
C ASN A 94 24.86 11.84 8.11
N GLY A 95 24.97 10.70 7.40
CA GLY A 95 25.25 9.39 7.97
C GLY A 95 24.79 8.25 7.06
N TYR A 96 24.73 7.03 7.62
CA TYR A 96 24.20 5.83 6.99
C TYR A 96 22.86 5.45 7.62
N LEU A 97 21.82 5.39 6.78
CA LEU A 97 20.49 4.99 7.17
C LEU A 97 20.26 3.52 6.81
N LEU A 98 20.14 2.67 7.83
CA LEU A 98 19.75 1.27 7.72
C LEU A 98 18.22 1.18 7.88
N ILE A 99 17.60 0.28 7.12
CA ILE A 99 16.15 0.09 7.13
C ILE A 99 15.85 -1.40 7.27
N ALA A 100 15.09 -1.76 8.31
CA ALA A 100 14.48 -3.08 8.43
C ALA A 100 12.98 -2.94 8.14
N THR A 101 12.56 -3.47 6.99
CA THR A 101 11.17 -3.41 6.53
C THR A 101 10.26 -4.33 7.36
N SER A 102 8.94 -4.26 7.11
CA SER A 102 7.98 -5.15 7.75
C SER A 102 6.78 -5.48 6.86
N GLY A 103 6.20 -6.65 7.08
CA GLY A 103 4.97 -7.09 6.42
C GLY A 103 5.23 -7.86 5.13
N GLY A 104 4.20 -8.02 4.30
CA GLY A 104 4.30 -8.77 3.03
C GLY A 104 4.99 -7.97 1.93
N LEU A 105 5.32 -8.62 0.81
CA LEU A 105 6.03 -8.02 -0.33
C LEU A 105 5.61 -6.57 -0.66
N ASN A 106 4.31 -6.33 -0.82
CA ASN A 106 3.79 -5.03 -1.23
C ASN A 106 3.85 -3.97 -0.10
N GLN A 107 3.84 -4.39 1.17
CA GLN A 107 4.13 -3.50 2.30
C GLN A 107 5.62 -3.16 2.35
N GLN A 108 6.48 -4.15 2.19
CA GLN A 108 7.93 -3.96 2.14
C GLN A 108 8.31 -3.04 0.96
N ARG A 109 7.70 -3.22 -0.20
CA ARG A 109 7.85 -2.33 -1.38
C ARG A 109 7.49 -0.88 -1.06
N THR A 110 6.42 -0.65 -0.30
CA THR A 110 6.03 0.69 0.17
C THR A 110 7.06 1.22 1.17
N GLY A 111 7.51 0.40 2.12
CA GLY A 111 8.55 0.76 3.09
C GLY A 111 9.88 1.13 2.45
N ILE A 112 10.33 0.39 1.44
CA ILE A 112 11.54 0.70 0.66
C ILE A 112 11.37 2.02 -0.11
N THR A 113 10.18 2.25 -0.67
CA THR A 113 9.85 3.51 -1.34
C THR A 113 9.97 4.70 -0.38
N ASP A 114 9.34 4.60 0.78
CA ASP A 114 9.42 5.62 1.85
C ASP A 114 10.86 5.82 2.33
N ALA A 115 11.64 4.74 2.45
CA ALA A 115 13.01 4.79 2.92
C ALA A 115 13.93 5.63 2.02
N VAL A 116 13.78 5.53 0.69
CA VAL A 116 14.53 6.37 -0.25
C VAL A 116 14.16 7.84 -0.05
N VAL A 117 12.88 8.15 0.13
CA VAL A 117 12.42 9.53 0.33
C VAL A 117 12.88 10.07 1.69
N VAL A 118 12.85 9.26 2.74
CA VAL A 118 13.40 9.63 4.06
C VAL A 118 14.90 9.86 3.98
N ALA A 119 15.66 9.03 3.26
CA ALA A 119 17.07 9.27 3.03
C ALA A 119 17.33 10.59 2.29
N ARG A 120 16.45 10.96 1.35
CA ARG A 120 16.47 12.26 0.66
C ARG A 120 16.22 13.43 1.60
N ILE A 121 15.21 13.33 2.47
CA ILE A 121 14.86 14.34 3.49
C ILE A 121 16.04 14.56 4.45
N LEU A 122 16.62 13.46 4.93
CA LEU A 122 17.73 13.47 5.88
C LEU A 122 19.08 13.80 5.26
N ASN A 123 19.19 13.93 3.93
CA ASN A 123 20.46 14.00 3.21
C ASN A 123 21.43 12.88 3.64
N ALA A 124 20.90 11.67 3.78
CA ALA A 124 21.61 10.49 4.27
C ALA A 124 21.98 9.52 3.13
N THR A 125 22.96 8.67 3.37
CA THR A 125 23.30 7.54 2.50
C THR A 125 22.43 6.37 2.91
N LEU A 126 21.56 5.94 2.00
CA LEU A 126 20.73 4.77 2.24
C LEU A 126 21.59 3.51 2.11
N VAL A 127 21.53 2.63 3.09
CA VAL A 127 22.01 1.26 2.95
C VAL A 127 20.86 0.42 2.39
N VAL A 128 21.14 -0.49 1.46
CA VAL A 128 20.15 -1.39 0.88
C VAL A 128 19.27 -1.98 1.99
N PRO A 129 17.93 -1.80 1.91
CA PRO A 129 17.03 -2.24 2.98
C PRO A 129 17.06 -3.76 3.22
N GLU A 130 16.94 -4.13 4.49
CA GLU A 130 16.75 -5.51 4.93
C GLU A 130 15.25 -5.88 4.83
N LEU A 131 14.99 -7.06 4.26
CA LEU A 131 13.65 -7.59 4.10
C LEU A 131 13.20 -8.33 5.37
N ASP A 132 11.89 -8.46 5.54
CA ASP A 132 11.31 -9.06 6.74
C ASP A 132 11.26 -10.59 6.65
N HIS A 133 12.13 -11.27 7.41
CA HIS A 133 12.22 -12.73 7.45
C HIS A 133 11.41 -13.39 8.58
N HIS A 134 10.93 -12.61 9.54
CA HIS A 134 10.51 -13.14 10.86
C HIS A 134 9.05 -12.88 11.20
N SER A 135 8.30 -12.15 10.36
CA SER A 135 6.89 -11.86 10.60
C SER A 135 5.96 -12.99 10.11
N TYR A 136 4.78 -12.62 9.61
CA TYR A 136 3.71 -13.54 9.21
C TYR A 136 4.09 -14.41 8.00
N TRP A 137 4.83 -13.84 7.04
CA TRP A 137 5.06 -14.42 5.72
C TRP A 137 6.20 -15.45 5.66
N LYS A 138 7.04 -15.50 6.72
CA LYS A 138 8.15 -16.46 6.91
C LYS A 138 8.97 -16.75 5.63
N ASP A 139 9.34 -15.69 4.91
CA ASP A 139 10.12 -15.77 3.67
C ASP A 139 11.55 -15.29 3.96
N ASP A 140 12.57 -16.08 3.65
CA ASP A 140 13.98 -15.76 3.88
C ASP A 140 14.66 -15.07 2.68
N SER A 141 13.88 -14.60 1.70
CA SER A 141 14.40 -13.87 0.55
C SER A 141 15.01 -12.52 0.94
N ASP A 142 16.26 -12.33 0.55
CA ASP A 142 16.94 -11.04 0.61
C ASP A 142 16.51 -10.09 -0.54
N PHE A 143 16.87 -8.81 -0.41
CA PHE A 143 16.57 -7.77 -1.40
C PHE A 143 16.93 -8.18 -2.84
N ASN A 144 18.12 -8.74 -3.04
CA ASN A 144 18.63 -9.14 -4.36
C ASN A 144 17.98 -10.41 -4.92
N ASN A 145 17.23 -11.17 -4.12
CA ASN A 145 16.44 -12.29 -4.61
C ASN A 145 15.15 -11.81 -5.28
N ILE A 146 14.59 -10.69 -4.81
CA ILE A 146 13.31 -10.15 -5.27
C ILE A 146 13.49 -9.00 -6.26
N PHE A 147 14.37 -8.04 -5.94
CA PHE A 147 14.58 -6.83 -6.72
C PHE A 147 15.95 -6.80 -7.40
N ASP A 148 16.01 -6.14 -8.55
CA ASP A 148 17.27 -5.89 -9.26
C ASP A 148 18.09 -4.81 -8.53
N LEU A 149 19.05 -5.27 -7.72
CA LEU A 149 19.85 -4.42 -6.84
C LEU A 149 20.71 -3.39 -7.60
N ASP A 150 21.35 -3.81 -8.68
CA ASP A 150 22.25 -2.92 -9.43
C ASP A 150 21.44 -1.87 -10.20
N TRP A 151 20.28 -2.25 -10.73
CA TRP A 151 19.32 -1.29 -11.29
C TRP A 151 18.78 -0.32 -10.23
N PHE A 152 18.42 -0.81 -9.04
CA PHE A 152 17.92 0.03 -7.95
C PHE A 152 18.95 1.12 -7.56
N ILE A 153 20.22 0.75 -7.40
CA ILE A 153 21.29 1.70 -7.06
C ILE A 153 21.53 2.70 -8.22
N SER A 154 21.69 2.21 -9.44
CA SER A 154 22.05 3.07 -10.59
C SER A 154 20.91 4.00 -11.01
N SER A 155 19.66 3.54 -10.96
CA SER A 155 18.49 4.36 -11.35
C SER A 155 18.20 5.51 -10.38
N LEU A 156 18.67 5.41 -9.12
CA LEU A 156 18.47 6.41 -8.07
C LEU A 156 19.72 7.21 -7.72
N GLU A 157 20.85 6.98 -8.40
CA GLU A 157 22.14 7.65 -8.13
C GLU A 157 22.02 9.18 -8.09
N LYS A 158 21.15 9.73 -8.93
CA LYS A 158 20.90 11.17 -9.04
C LYS A 158 19.98 11.74 -7.95
N ASP A 159 19.25 10.87 -7.25
CA ASP A 159 18.27 11.23 -6.22
C ASP A 159 18.86 11.04 -4.81
N VAL A 160 19.45 9.87 -4.52
CA VAL A 160 19.97 9.50 -3.19
C VAL A 160 21.21 8.61 -3.33
N PRO A 161 22.28 8.82 -2.54
CA PRO A 161 23.40 7.88 -2.51
C PRO A 161 22.99 6.57 -1.81
N ILE A 162 23.14 5.45 -2.52
CA ILE A 162 22.81 4.11 -2.01
C ILE A 162 24.05 3.22 -1.97
N VAL A 163 24.24 2.47 -0.89
CA VAL A 163 25.35 1.51 -0.72
C VAL A 163 24.85 0.13 -0.29
N LYS A 164 25.55 -0.92 -0.75
CA LYS A 164 25.20 -2.32 -0.41
C LYS A 164 25.36 -2.64 1.07
N LYS A 165 26.36 -2.04 1.73
CA LYS A 165 26.63 -2.17 3.17
C LYS A 165 27.29 -0.91 3.70
N VAL A 166 27.21 -0.71 5.02
CA VAL A 166 28.01 0.30 5.70
C VAL A 166 29.50 0.00 5.49
N PRO A 167 30.35 0.97 5.12
CA PRO A 167 31.78 0.72 4.92
C PRO A 167 32.45 0.16 6.18
N ASP A 168 33.30 -0.86 6.02
CA ASP A 168 33.94 -1.56 7.13
C ASP A 168 34.76 -0.61 8.03
N LYS A 169 35.38 0.43 7.45
CA LYS A 169 36.09 1.47 8.20
C LYS A 169 35.17 2.23 9.17
N VAL A 170 33.94 2.53 8.73
CA VAL A 170 32.93 3.21 9.56
C VAL A 170 32.50 2.26 10.68
N MET A 171 32.13 1.02 10.34
CA MET A 171 31.73 0.01 11.33
C MET A 171 32.79 -0.24 12.40
N ARG A 172 34.07 -0.35 12.01
CA ARG A 172 35.20 -0.56 12.94
C ARG A 172 35.50 0.65 13.83
N SER A 173 35.14 1.85 13.39
CA SER A 173 35.33 3.08 14.17
C SER A 173 34.22 3.35 15.19
N MET A 174 33.15 2.55 15.18
CA MET A 174 32.04 2.71 16.09
C MET A 174 32.31 1.98 17.41
N ASP A 175 32.20 2.71 18.53
CA ASP A 175 32.31 2.11 19.88
C ASP A 175 31.07 1.27 20.27
N LYS A 176 29.96 1.46 19.55
CA LYS A 176 28.66 0.83 19.81
C LYS A 176 28.05 0.34 18.51
N PRO A 177 27.19 -0.70 18.54
CA PRO A 177 26.45 -1.10 17.34
C PRO A 177 25.56 0.04 16.82
N PRO A 178 25.09 -0.06 15.55
CA PRO A 178 24.11 0.87 15.01
C PRO A 178 22.95 1.11 15.97
N TYR A 179 22.60 2.38 16.18
CA TYR A 179 21.45 2.71 17.03
C TYR A 179 20.17 2.30 16.31
N THR A 180 19.21 1.71 17.03
CA THR A 180 17.95 1.26 16.45
C THR A 180 16.80 2.06 17.04
N MET A 181 15.85 2.48 16.20
CA MET A 181 14.61 3.09 16.67
C MET A 181 13.41 2.69 15.82
N ARG A 182 12.20 2.94 16.32
CA ARG A 182 10.96 2.82 15.56
C ARG A 182 10.32 4.19 15.42
N VAL A 183 10.09 4.60 14.17
CA VAL A 183 9.37 5.82 13.83
C VAL A 183 7.86 5.55 13.92
N PRO A 184 7.02 6.48 14.40
CA PRO A 184 5.55 6.36 14.32
C PRO A 184 5.06 6.13 12.89
N ARG A 185 3.85 5.59 12.72
CA ARG A 185 3.28 5.42 11.38
C ARG A 185 2.88 6.78 10.82
N LYS A 186 3.06 6.98 9.52
CA LYS A 186 2.71 8.21 8.79
C LYS A 186 3.33 9.47 9.42
N SER A 187 4.61 9.41 9.83
CA SER A 187 5.33 10.59 10.32
C SER A 187 5.58 11.59 9.19
N GLU A 188 5.37 12.87 9.45
CA GLU A 188 5.65 13.98 8.53
C GLU A 188 7.17 14.21 8.34
N PRO A 189 7.61 14.87 7.26
CA PRO A 189 9.02 15.20 7.04
C PRO A 189 9.71 15.88 8.23
N GLU A 190 8.99 16.77 8.92
CA GLU A 190 9.48 17.52 10.09
C GLU A 190 9.89 16.57 11.22
N TYR A 191 9.14 15.50 11.46
CA TYR A 191 9.48 14.49 12.46
C TYR A 191 10.86 13.87 12.17
N TYR A 192 11.17 13.61 10.90
CA TYR A 192 12.48 13.08 10.52
C TYR A 192 13.59 14.10 10.77
N LEU A 193 13.35 15.37 10.47
CA LEU A 193 14.34 16.43 10.68
C LEU A 193 14.56 16.75 12.18
N GLU A 194 13.52 16.68 12.99
CA GLU A 194 13.55 17.04 14.41
C GLU A 194 13.99 15.88 15.31
N GLU A 195 13.51 14.66 15.05
CA GLU A 195 13.72 13.50 15.93
C GLU A 195 14.78 12.53 15.39
N VAL A 196 14.79 12.28 14.08
CA VAL A 196 15.65 11.25 13.48
C VAL A 196 17.03 11.80 13.13
N LEU A 197 17.09 13.00 12.53
CA LEU A 197 18.33 13.62 12.07
C LEU A 197 19.34 13.88 13.20
N PRO A 198 18.97 14.41 14.38
CA PRO A 198 19.95 14.65 15.44
C PRO A 198 20.59 13.36 15.95
N ILE A 199 19.82 12.26 15.96
CA ILE A 199 20.32 10.94 16.33
C ILE A 199 21.27 10.42 15.25
N LEU A 200 20.90 10.54 13.97
CA LEU A 200 21.74 10.12 12.85
C LEU A 200 23.09 10.86 12.86
N LEU A 201 23.09 12.19 13.04
CA LEU A 201 24.33 12.98 13.10
C LEU A 201 25.24 12.56 14.26
N ARG A 202 24.65 12.24 15.43
CA ARG A 202 25.41 11.81 16.62
C ARG A 202 25.94 10.39 16.49
N ARG A 203 25.16 9.47 15.90
CA ARG A 203 25.47 8.03 15.85
C ARG A 203 26.17 7.59 14.57
N GLN A 204 26.11 8.41 13.52
CA GLN A 204 26.59 8.16 12.15
C GLN A 204 25.92 6.98 11.43
N VAL A 205 25.45 5.96 12.14
CA VAL A 205 24.71 4.82 11.60
C VAL A 205 23.46 4.59 12.44
N LEU A 206 22.29 4.65 11.80
CA LEU A 206 20.97 4.55 12.42
C LEU A 206 20.11 3.54 11.67
N GLN A 207 19.49 2.60 12.39
CA GLN A 207 18.54 1.64 11.84
C GLN A 207 17.11 1.99 12.25
N LEU A 208 16.25 2.19 11.25
CA LEU A 208 14.80 2.29 11.46
C LEU A 208 14.17 0.92 11.29
N THR A 209 13.45 0.46 12.31
CA THR A 209 12.89 -0.90 12.38
C THR A 209 11.38 -0.92 12.21
N LYS A 210 10.85 -2.06 11.73
CA LYS A 210 9.44 -2.23 11.37
C LYS A 210 8.95 -1.10 10.45
N PHE A 211 9.72 -0.89 9.39
CA PHE A 211 9.55 0.23 8.48
C PHE A 211 8.54 -0.12 7.37
N ASP A 212 7.26 0.10 7.66
CA ASP A 212 6.15 0.09 6.71
C ASP A 212 5.23 1.28 6.98
N TYR A 213 4.86 2.05 5.94
CA TYR A 213 3.99 3.23 6.06
C TYR A 213 4.45 4.21 7.16
N ARG A 214 5.75 4.49 7.23
CA ARG A 214 6.34 5.36 8.25
C ARG A 214 6.49 6.80 7.79
N LEU A 215 6.35 7.09 6.50
CA LEU A 215 6.33 8.46 5.98
C LEU A 215 4.88 8.84 5.61
N ALA A 216 4.47 10.05 5.98
CA ALA A 216 3.15 10.57 5.69
C ALA A 216 2.85 10.65 4.19
N ASN A 217 1.57 10.67 3.82
CA ASN A 217 1.15 10.75 2.42
C ASN A 217 1.15 12.18 1.90
N ASP A 218 1.05 13.20 2.75
CA ASP A 218 1.08 14.60 2.33
C ASP A 218 2.54 15.04 2.23
N LEU A 219 3.10 14.99 1.02
CA LEU A 219 4.46 15.40 0.73
C LEU A 219 4.45 16.40 -0.41
N ASP A 220 5.50 17.22 -0.47
CA ASP A 220 5.73 18.07 -1.64
C ASP A 220 5.82 17.27 -2.95
N ASP A 221 5.51 17.95 -4.05
CA ASP A 221 5.43 17.34 -5.37
C ASP A 221 6.72 16.62 -5.80
N GLU A 222 7.90 17.09 -5.38
CA GLU A 222 9.16 16.47 -5.77
C GLU A 222 9.42 15.18 -5.01
N LEU A 223 9.08 15.12 -3.72
CA LEU A 223 9.14 13.91 -2.93
C LEU A 223 8.09 12.88 -3.38
N GLN A 224 6.89 13.32 -3.80
CA GLN A 224 5.90 12.43 -4.40
C GLN A 224 6.35 11.84 -5.73
N LYS A 225 6.94 12.67 -6.61
CA LYS A 225 7.55 12.19 -7.85
C LYS A 225 8.67 11.20 -7.57
N LEU A 226 9.48 11.43 -6.53
CA LEU A 226 10.52 10.49 -6.11
C LEU A 226 9.89 9.17 -5.62
N ARG A 227 8.84 9.18 -4.79
CA ARG A 227 8.09 7.97 -4.42
C ARG A 227 7.65 7.18 -5.64
N CYS A 228 7.04 7.86 -6.61
CA CYS A 228 6.58 7.22 -7.85
C CYS A 228 7.75 6.65 -8.67
N ARG A 229 8.85 7.40 -8.79
CA ARG A 229 10.07 6.95 -9.48
C ARG A 229 10.63 5.69 -8.84
N VAL A 230 10.75 5.68 -7.52
CA VAL A 230 11.27 4.53 -6.77
C VAL A 230 10.36 3.33 -6.94
N ASN A 231 9.06 3.50 -6.65
CA ASN A 231 8.11 2.40 -6.65
C ASN A 231 7.92 1.78 -8.04
N TYR A 232 7.76 2.57 -9.10
CA TYR A 232 7.37 2.06 -10.42
C TYR A 232 8.53 1.90 -11.41
N HIS A 233 9.70 2.51 -11.14
CA HIS A 233 10.84 2.46 -12.05
C HIS A 233 12.09 1.85 -11.43
N ALA A 234 12.43 2.18 -10.17
CA ALA A 234 13.64 1.67 -9.52
C ALA A 234 13.45 0.28 -8.91
N LEU A 235 12.28 -0.01 -8.32
CA LEU A 235 11.94 -1.31 -7.75
C LEU A 235 11.45 -2.28 -8.82
N ARG A 236 12.37 -2.70 -9.68
CA ARG A 236 12.14 -3.78 -10.64
C ARG A 236 12.40 -5.12 -10.00
N PHE A 237 11.54 -6.09 -10.28
CA PHE A 237 11.81 -7.47 -9.89
C PHE A 237 13.02 -8.03 -10.64
N THR A 238 13.66 -9.05 -10.08
CA THR A 238 14.77 -9.74 -10.74
C THR A 238 14.35 -10.31 -12.11
N LYS A 239 15.34 -10.52 -12.99
CA LYS A 239 15.12 -11.15 -14.30
C LYS A 239 14.43 -12.52 -14.18
N HIS A 240 14.73 -13.28 -13.13
CA HIS A 240 14.12 -14.58 -12.91
C HIS A 240 12.60 -14.47 -12.69
N ILE A 241 12.17 -13.62 -11.74
CA ILE A 241 10.75 -13.37 -11.43
C ILE A 241 10.02 -12.78 -12.63
N THR A 242 10.59 -11.75 -13.27
CA THR A 242 9.97 -11.13 -14.45
C THR A 242 9.83 -12.12 -15.61
N ASN A 243 10.85 -12.95 -15.89
CA ASN A 243 10.77 -13.97 -16.93
C ASN A 243 9.69 -15.03 -16.64
N LEU A 244 9.50 -15.40 -15.38
CA LEU A 244 8.42 -16.30 -14.95
C LEU A 244 7.05 -15.64 -15.16
N GLY A 245 6.84 -14.43 -14.63
CA GLY A 245 5.61 -13.67 -14.84
C GLY A 245 5.25 -13.51 -16.32
N TYR A 246 6.21 -13.10 -17.16
CA TYR A 246 5.99 -12.98 -18.61
C TYR A 246 5.78 -14.33 -19.32
N ARG A 247 6.24 -15.46 -18.77
CA ARG A 247 5.86 -16.78 -19.28
C ARG A 247 4.38 -17.06 -19.02
N LEU A 248 3.89 -16.77 -17.82
CA LEU A 248 2.49 -16.96 -17.45
C LEU A 248 1.57 -16.04 -18.28
N VAL A 249 1.94 -14.77 -18.43
CA VAL A 249 1.25 -13.83 -19.33
C VAL A 249 1.18 -14.39 -20.74
N ARG A 250 2.29 -14.88 -21.29
CA ARG A 250 2.30 -15.49 -22.64
C ARG A 250 1.42 -16.74 -22.73
N ARG A 251 1.35 -17.57 -21.70
CA ARG A 251 0.45 -18.73 -21.66
C ARG A 251 -1.01 -18.27 -21.67
N MET A 252 -1.38 -17.31 -20.82
CA MET A 252 -2.72 -16.70 -20.82
C MET A 252 -3.08 -16.12 -22.19
N ARG A 253 -2.18 -15.32 -22.77
CA ARG A 253 -2.39 -14.67 -24.08
C ARG A 253 -2.44 -15.64 -25.26
N LYS A 254 -1.86 -16.84 -25.13
CA LYS A 254 -2.01 -17.91 -26.13
C LYS A 254 -3.39 -18.55 -26.09
N MET A 255 -4.01 -18.61 -24.90
CA MET A 255 -5.34 -19.19 -24.73
C MET A 255 -6.44 -18.19 -25.07
N ALA A 256 -6.23 -16.90 -24.79
CA ALA A 256 -7.19 -15.84 -25.10
C ALA A 256 -6.50 -14.52 -25.45
N GLN A 257 -7.08 -13.77 -26.39
CA GLN A 257 -6.57 -12.44 -26.75
C GLN A 257 -6.59 -11.49 -25.55
N ARG A 258 -7.62 -11.56 -24.70
CA ARG A 258 -7.80 -10.77 -23.49
C ARG A 258 -8.07 -11.66 -22.29
N TYR A 259 -7.64 -11.25 -21.10
CA TYR A 259 -7.95 -11.93 -19.84
C TYR A 259 -8.12 -10.93 -18.69
N ILE A 260 -8.86 -11.37 -17.68
CA ILE A 260 -9.03 -10.66 -16.42
C ILE A 260 -8.03 -11.24 -15.41
N ALA A 261 -7.31 -10.39 -14.69
CA ALA A 261 -6.60 -10.82 -13.50
C ALA A 261 -7.42 -10.43 -12.26
N VAL A 262 -7.77 -11.42 -11.45
CA VAL A 262 -8.50 -11.25 -10.19
C VAL A 262 -7.54 -11.50 -9.04
N HIS A 263 -7.28 -10.47 -8.24
CA HIS A 263 -6.55 -10.60 -6.99
C HIS A 263 -7.52 -10.88 -5.84
N LEU A 264 -7.49 -12.12 -5.34
CA LEU A 264 -8.32 -12.57 -4.22
C LEU A 264 -7.52 -12.54 -2.92
N ARG A 265 -7.70 -11.46 -2.16
CA ARG A 265 -7.23 -11.34 -0.79
C ARG A 265 -8.28 -11.96 0.17
N PHE A 266 -8.43 -13.28 0.11
CA PHE A 266 -9.38 -14.06 0.92
C PHE A 266 -8.66 -15.06 1.85
N GLU A 267 -7.49 -14.67 2.35
CA GLU A 267 -6.67 -15.46 3.26
C GLU A 267 -7.13 -15.28 4.73
N PRO A 268 -6.92 -16.29 5.59
CA PRO A 268 -7.45 -16.29 6.96
C PRO A 268 -7.08 -15.07 7.79
N ASP A 269 -5.87 -14.52 7.60
CA ASP A 269 -5.42 -13.32 8.31
C ASP A 269 -6.22 -12.07 7.91
N MET A 270 -6.52 -11.92 6.61
CA MET A 270 -7.31 -10.80 6.12
C MET A 270 -8.76 -10.91 6.60
N LEU A 271 -9.34 -12.11 6.57
CA LEU A 271 -10.73 -12.30 7.02
C LEU A 271 -10.85 -12.02 8.52
N ALA A 272 -9.93 -12.56 9.33
CA ALA A 272 -9.86 -12.28 10.75
C ALA A 272 -9.66 -10.79 11.06
N PHE A 273 -8.80 -10.10 10.29
CA PHE A 273 -8.58 -8.66 10.42
C PHE A 273 -9.84 -7.85 10.09
N SER A 274 -10.58 -8.24 9.05
CA SER A 274 -11.79 -7.53 8.62
C SER A 274 -12.93 -7.57 9.64
N GLY A 275 -12.99 -8.61 10.49
CA GLY A 275 -14.08 -8.78 11.46
C GLY A 275 -15.43 -9.09 10.83
N CYS A 276 -15.45 -9.46 9.55
CA CYS A 276 -16.66 -9.78 8.80
C CYS A 276 -17.09 -11.24 8.99
N TYR A 277 -18.34 -11.53 8.63
CA TYR A 277 -18.91 -12.87 8.60
C TYR A 277 -19.23 -13.28 7.16
N PHE A 278 -18.79 -14.47 6.77
CA PHE A 278 -18.85 -14.99 5.39
C PHE A 278 -19.75 -16.22 5.25
N GLY A 279 -20.56 -16.51 6.29
CA GLY A 279 -21.58 -17.55 6.23
C GLY A 279 -21.11 -18.93 6.71
N GLY A 280 -19.89 -19.08 7.21
CA GLY A 280 -19.33 -20.36 7.67
C GLY A 280 -19.76 -20.83 9.07
N GLY A 281 -20.77 -20.20 9.69
CA GLY A 281 -21.33 -20.60 10.98
C GLY A 281 -20.40 -20.39 12.17
N ASP A 282 -20.63 -21.14 13.24
CA ASP A 282 -19.85 -21.03 14.50
C ASP A 282 -18.39 -21.42 14.31
N ARG A 283 -18.10 -22.33 13.37
CA ARG A 283 -16.73 -22.74 13.06
C ARG A 283 -15.91 -21.56 12.53
N GLU A 284 -16.42 -20.85 11.53
CA GLU A 284 -15.75 -19.67 10.98
C GLU A 284 -15.55 -18.59 12.04
N ARG A 285 -16.60 -18.30 12.82
CA ARG A 285 -16.53 -17.31 13.91
C ARG A 285 -15.41 -17.67 14.88
N HIS A 286 -15.34 -18.93 15.30
CA HIS A 286 -14.31 -19.38 16.23
C HIS A 286 -12.91 -19.28 15.62
N GLU A 287 -12.67 -19.89 14.46
CA GLU A 287 -11.36 -19.91 13.80
C GLU A 287 -10.82 -18.49 13.52
N LEU A 288 -11.65 -17.61 12.95
CA LEU A 288 -11.24 -16.24 12.63
C LEU A 288 -11.07 -15.40 13.90
N SER A 289 -11.86 -15.63 14.95
CA SER A 289 -11.68 -14.94 16.24
C SER A 289 -10.36 -15.29 16.92
N GLU A 290 -9.92 -16.55 16.85
CA GLU A 290 -8.63 -16.99 17.38
C GLU A 290 -7.47 -16.32 16.65
N ILE A 291 -7.55 -16.19 15.32
CA ILE A 291 -6.55 -15.47 14.54
C ILE A 291 -6.58 -13.96 14.87
N ARG A 292 -7.77 -13.38 15.06
CA ARG A 292 -7.95 -11.94 15.34
C ARG A 292 -7.29 -11.50 16.65
N LYS A 293 -7.12 -12.38 17.64
CA LYS A 293 -6.43 -12.08 18.92
C LYS A 293 -5.01 -11.54 18.74
N ARG A 294 -4.39 -11.73 17.57
CA ARG A 294 -3.09 -11.14 17.23
C ARG A 294 -3.09 -9.62 17.16
N TRP A 295 -4.25 -8.99 17.00
CA TRP A 295 -4.40 -7.54 16.94
C TRP A 295 -5.20 -7.03 18.14
N GLU A 296 -4.54 -6.90 19.29
CA GLU A 296 -5.13 -6.47 20.56
C GLU A 296 -5.81 -5.08 20.52
N THR A 297 -5.43 -4.24 19.55
CA THR A 297 -5.91 -2.86 19.43
C THR A 297 -7.01 -2.67 18.39
N LEU A 298 -7.43 -3.75 17.71
CA LEU A 298 -8.55 -3.63 16.77
C LEU A 298 -9.85 -3.42 17.53
N PRO A 299 -10.67 -2.43 17.12
CA PRO A 299 -11.97 -2.23 17.72
C PRO A 299 -12.85 -3.46 17.47
N GLU A 300 -13.74 -3.74 18.42
CA GLU A 300 -14.88 -4.60 18.18
C GLU A 300 -15.85 -3.86 17.26
N SER A 301 -16.28 -4.53 16.20
CA SER A 301 -17.21 -3.99 15.21
C SER A 301 -18.21 -5.08 14.84
N SER A 302 -19.47 -4.69 14.61
CA SER A 302 -20.47 -5.60 14.08
C SER A 302 -20.08 -6.05 12.66
N PRO A 303 -20.11 -7.35 12.34
CA PRO A 303 -19.86 -7.84 10.98
C PRO A 303 -20.73 -7.15 9.92
N ASP A 304 -22.00 -6.89 10.25
CA ASP A 304 -22.95 -6.23 9.34
C ASP A 304 -22.56 -4.77 9.11
N GLU A 305 -22.04 -4.08 10.13
CA GLU A 305 -21.55 -2.71 9.97
C GLU A 305 -20.31 -2.65 9.07
N GLU A 306 -19.35 -3.55 9.25
CA GLU A 306 -18.16 -3.60 8.40
C GLU A 306 -18.53 -3.91 6.94
N ARG A 307 -19.54 -4.76 6.73
CA ARG A 307 -20.08 -5.06 5.41
C ARG A 307 -20.75 -3.85 4.77
N MET A 308 -21.61 -3.15 5.51
CA MET A 308 -22.27 -1.93 5.03
C MET A 308 -21.29 -0.80 4.71
N ARG A 309 -20.17 -0.72 5.45
CA ARG A 309 -19.08 0.25 5.19
C ARG A 309 -18.19 -0.15 4.00
N GLY A 310 -18.43 -1.30 3.36
CA GLY A 310 -17.62 -1.78 2.24
C GLY A 310 -16.21 -2.23 2.65
N ARG A 311 -16.01 -2.59 3.92
CA ARG A 311 -14.70 -3.01 4.46
C ARG A 311 -14.48 -4.52 4.39
N CYS A 312 -15.55 -5.30 4.20
CA CYS A 312 -15.44 -6.74 4.01
C CYS A 312 -14.91 -7.06 2.60
N PRO A 313 -13.89 -7.93 2.49
CA PRO A 313 -13.52 -8.53 1.21
C PRO A 313 -14.73 -9.23 0.57
N LEU A 314 -14.85 -9.14 -0.75
CA LEU A 314 -15.82 -9.96 -1.46
C LEU A 314 -15.39 -11.43 -1.44
N THR A 315 -16.35 -12.34 -1.29
CA THR A 315 -16.09 -13.78 -1.49
C THR A 315 -15.79 -14.07 -2.96
N PRO A 316 -15.11 -15.17 -3.31
CA PRO A 316 -14.90 -15.52 -4.71
C PRO A 316 -16.21 -15.63 -5.51
N HIS A 317 -17.29 -16.11 -4.88
CA HIS A 317 -18.60 -16.17 -5.50
C HIS A 317 -19.15 -14.76 -5.82
N GLU A 318 -19.04 -13.83 -4.89
CA GLU A 318 -19.48 -12.44 -5.07
C GLU A 318 -18.68 -11.72 -6.16
N VAL A 319 -17.37 -12.00 -6.26
CA VAL A 319 -16.54 -11.51 -7.37
C VAL A 319 -17.05 -12.06 -8.70
N GLY A 320 -17.42 -13.35 -8.76
CA GLY A 320 -17.98 -13.96 -9.96
C GLY A 320 -19.28 -13.29 -10.41
N ILE A 321 -20.21 -13.06 -9.47
CA ILE A 321 -21.47 -12.35 -9.73
C ILE A 321 -21.21 -10.92 -10.19
N LEU A 322 -20.28 -10.21 -9.54
CA LEU A 322 -19.89 -8.85 -9.93
C LEU A 322 -19.40 -8.79 -11.38
N LEU A 323 -18.51 -9.70 -11.78
CA LEU A 323 -17.99 -9.75 -13.14
C LEU A 323 -19.09 -10.05 -14.17
N GLN A 324 -20.00 -10.98 -13.88
CA GLN A 324 -21.16 -11.23 -14.75
C GLN A 324 -22.06 -10.01 -14.87
N ALA A 325 -22.34 -9.33 -13.75
CA ALA A 325 -23.17 -8.12 -13.74
C ALA A 325 -22.54 -6.96 -14.52
N LEU A 326 -21.21 -6.90 -14.58
CA LEU A 326 -20.47 -5.94 -15.42
C LEU A 326 -20.53 -6.29 -16.91
N GLY A 327 -20.88 -7.52 -17.28
CA GLY A 327 -21.05 -7.96 -18.67
C GLY A 327 -19.99 -8.94 -19.17
N PHE A 328 -19.14 -9.49 -18.30
CA PHE A 328 -18.24 -10.58 -18.68
C PHE A 328 -19.00 -11.91 -18.76
N ASP A 329 -18.79 -12.66 -19.84
CA ASP A 329 -19.42 -13.95 -20.07
C ASP A 329 -18.60 -15.11 -19.49
N ASN A 330 -19.19 -16.30 -19.42
CA ASN A 330 -18.53 -17.50 -18.90
C ASN A 330 -17.33 -17.97 -19.74
N ALA A 331 -17.22 -17.53 -20.99
CA ALA A 331 -16.08 -17.85 -21.86
C ALA A 331 -14.86 -16.99 -21.53
N THR A 332 -15.02 -15.94 -20.73
CA THR A 332 -13.94 -15.05 -20.31
C THR A 332 -12.86 -15.79 -19.52
N TYR A 333 -11.60 -15.57 -19.90
CA TYR A 333 -10.44 -16.16 -19.25
C TYR A 333 -10.05 -15.34 -18.01
N ILE A 334 -9.90 -16.03 -16.88
CA ILE A 334 -9.53 -15.42 -15.61
C ILE A 334 -8.24 -16.03 -15.08
N TYR A 335 -7.29 -15.15 -14.77
CA TYR A 335 -6.14 -15.48 -13.93
C TYR A 335 -6.44 -15.08 -12.49
N VAL A 336 -6.34 -16.00 -11.54
CA VAL A 336 -6.55 -15.73 -10.12
C VAL A 336 -5.21 -15.68 -9.39
N ALA A 337 -4.91 -14.49 -8.87
CA ALA A 337 -3.79 -14.22 -7.97
C ALA A 337 -4.27 -14.30 -6.52
N SER A 338 -3.77 -15.28 -5.77
CA SER A 338 -4.11 -15.45 -4.35
C SER A 338 -3.02 -16.17 -3.56
N GLY A 339 -2.99 -15.92 -2.26
CA GLY A 339 -2.36 -16.82 -1.29
C GLY A 339 -3.27 -18.01 -0.95
N GLU A 340 -3.15 -18.50 0.29
CA GLU A 340 -4.00 -19.57 0.82
C GLU A 340 -5.43 -19.07 1.05
N ILE A 341 -6.38 -19.53 0.23
CA ILE A 341 -7.79 -19.15 0.34
C ILE A 341 -8.45 -19.88 1.53
N TYR A 342 -9.11 -19.12 2.40
CA TYR A 342 -9.90 -19.71 3.49
C TYR A 342 -11.02 -20.61 2.94
N GLY A 343 -11.09 -21.86 3.43
CA GLY A 343 -11.98 -22.90 2.92
C GLY A 343 -11.54 -23.56 1.61
N GLY A 344 -10.42 -23.12 1.02
CA GLY A 344 -9.75 -23.75 -0.11
C GLY A 344 -10.63 -23.87 -1.36
N GLU A 345 -10.57 -25.04 -1.99
CA GLU A 345 -11.26 -25.34 -3.25
C GLU A 345 -12.80 -25.19 -3.15
N ALA A 346 -13.39 -25.47 -1.98
CA ALA A 346 -14.84 -25.29 -1.79
C ALA A 346 -15.27 -23.83 -1.93
N THR A 347 -14.42 -22.89 -1.48
CA THR A 347 -14.65 -21.44 -1.57
C THR A 347 -14.39 -20.91 -2.97
N LEU A 348 -13.44 -21.50 -3.72
CA LEU A 348 -13.13 -21.12 -5.11
C LEU A 348 -14.11 -21.69 -6.14
N ARG A 349 -14.70 -22.87 -5.86
CA ARG A 349 -15.58 -23.57 -6.80
C ARG A 349 -16.68 -22.68 -7.41
N PRO A 350 -17.45 -21.88 -6.65
CA PRO A 350 -18.49 -21.05 -7.25
C PRO A 350 -17.96 -20.05 -8.30
N LEU A 351 -16.77 -19.48 -8.08
CA LEU A 351 -16.14 -18.58 -9.06
C LEU A 351 -15.77 -19.34 -10.34
N ARG A 352 -15.24 -20.56 -10.21
CA ARG A 352 -14.90 -21.42 -11.34
C ARG A 352 -16.13 -21.91 -12.10
N ASP A 353 -17.24 -22.18 -11.40
CA ASP A 353 -18.49 -22.59 -12.03
C ASP A 353 -19.07 -21.46 -12.91
N ILE A 354 -18.89 -20.20 -12.48
CA ILE A 354 -19.25 -19.00 -13.24
C ILE A 354 -18.30 -18.79 -14.42
N PHE A 355 -16.98 -18.91 -14.20
CA PHE A 355 -15.93 -18.72 -15.20
C PHE A 355 -15.04 -19.97 -15.32
N PRO A 356 -15.42 -20.96 -16.17
CA PRO A 356 -14.67 -22.21 -16.30
C PRO A 356 -13.25 -22.06 -16.84
N ASN A 357 -12.95 -20.97 -17.58
CA ASN A 357 -11.59 -20.64 -18.04
C ASN A 357 -10.76 -19.99 -16.93
N PHE A 358 -10.62 -20.73 -15.82
CA PHE A 358 -10.00 -20.31 -14.57
C PHE A 358 -8.57 -20.86 -14.47
N TYR A 359 -7.61 -19.98 -14.21
CA TYR A 359 -6.20 -20.36 -14.10
C TYR A 359 -5.53 -19.69 -12.91
N THR A 360 -4.63 -20.41 -12.24
CA THR A 360 -3.76 -19.86 -11.19
C THR A 360 -2.29 -20.04 -11.58
N LYS A 361 -1.37 -19.42 -10.84
CA LYS A 361 0.07 -19.67 -11.02
C LYS A 361 0.44 -21.14 -10.89
N GLU A 362 -0.19 -21.87 -9.98
CA GLU A 362 0.07 -23.30 -9.73
C GLU A 362 -0.34 -24.15 -10.93
N MET A 363 -1.43 -23.80 -11.62
CA MET A 363 -1.87 -24.49 -12.85
C MET A 363 -0.98 -24.16 -14.06
N LEU A 364 -0.33 -22.99 -14.05
CA LEU A 364 0.41 -22.45 -15.17
C LEU A 364 1.93 -22.58 -15.05
N LEU A 365 2.48 -23.00 -13.92
CA LEU A 365 3.90 -23.27 -13.72
C LEU A 365 4.20 -24.76 -13.91
N ALA A 366 5.45 -25.09 -14.25
CA ALA A 366 5.90 -26.49 -14.16
C ALA A 366 6.13 -26.87 -12.69
N ASP A 367 5.93 -28.15 -12.34
CA ASP A 367 6.06 -28.64 -10.96
C ASP A 367 7.43 -28.32 -10.34
N GLU A 368 8.52 -28.50 -11.11
CA GLU A 368 9.88 -28.19 -10.67
C GLU A 368 10.06 -26.69 -10.35
N GLU A 369 9.48 -25.81 -11.16
CA GLU A 369 9.52 -24.36 -10.94
C GLU A 369 8.74 -23.99 -9.69
N LEU A 370 7.54 -24.54 -9.54
CA LEU A 370 6.68 -24.30 -8.38
C LEU A 370 7.32 -24.78 -7.09
N GLN A 371 7.92 -25.98 -7.07
CA GLN A 371 8.63 -26.52 -5.91
C GLN A 371 9.79 -25.63 -5.48
N SER A 372 10.54 -25.07 -6.44
CA SER A 372 11.65 -24.15 -6.13
C SER A 372 11.19 -22.81 -5.52
N LEU A 373 9.94 -22.41 -5.77
CA LEU A 373 9.35 -21.14 -5.31
C LEU A 373 8.44 -21.30 -4.10
N ALA A 374 7.97 -22.52 -3.81
CA ALA A 374 7.00 -22.81 -2.74
C ALA A 374 7.40 -22.26 -1.36
N PRO A 375 8.68 -22.25 -0.95
CA PRO A 375 9.09 -21.64 0.32
C PRO A 375 9.04 -20.10 0.34
N PHE A 376 9.00 -19.44 -0.82
CA PHE A 376 9.22 -18.00 -0.97
C PHE A 376 7.94 -17.26 -1.38
N SER A 377 7.06 -17.01 -0.40
CA SER A 377 5.75 -16.35 -0.61
C SER A 377 5.85 -15.00 -1.32
N SER A 378 6.90 -14.22 -1.06
CA SER A 378 7.15 -12.93 -1.69
C SER A 378 7.54 -13.07 -3.16
N ARG A 379 8.25 -14.13 -3.55
CA ARG A 379 8.58 -14.38 -4.97
C ARG A 379 7.33 -14.81 -5.74
N LEU A 380 6.48 -15.64 -5.14
CA LEU A 380 5.18 -16.03 -5.72
C LEU A 380 4.26 -14.81 -5.89
N ALA A 381 4.15 -13.95 -4.87
CA ALA A 381 3.38 -12.71 -4.96
C ALA A 381 3.94 -11.74 -6.01
N ALA A 382 5.26 -11.72 -6.22
CA ALA A 382 5.88 -10.90 -7.26
C ALA A 382 5.56 -11.42 -8.69
N ILE A 383 5.44 -12.74 -8.87
CA ILE A 383 4.99 -13.33 -10.13
C ILE A 383 3.52 -12.96 -10.39
N ASP A 384 2.66 -13.11 -9.39
CA ASP A 384 1.26 -12.68 -9.46
C ASP A 384 1.14 -11.19 -9.82
N TYR A 385 1.98 -10.33 -9.23
CA TYR A 385 2.04 -8.91 -9.57
C TYR A 385 2.27 -8.68 -11.07
N VAL A 386 3.23 -9.39 -11.69
CA VAL A 386 3.52 -9.23 -13.12
C VAL A 386 2.32 -9.66 -13.96
N VAL A 387 1.67 -10.78 -13.65
CA VAL A 387 0.53 -11.26 -14.43
C VAL A 387 -0.68 -10.33 -14.27
N CYS A 388 -0.88 -9.76 -13.09
CA CYS A 388 -1.90 -8.74 -12.86
C CYS A 388 -1.61 -7.43 -13.59
N ASP A 389 -0.36 -6.95 -13.59
CA ASP A 389 0.04 -5.71 -14.27
C ASP A 389 -0.19 -5.79 -15.78
N GLU A 390 0.02 -6.97 -16.38
CA GLU A 390 -0.08 -7.21 -17.83
C GLU A 390 -1.49 -7.64 -18.30
N SER A 391 -2.47 -7.70 -17.39
CA SER A 391 -3.86 -8.06 -17.71
C SER A 391 -4.61 -6.93 -18.44
N ASP A 392 -5.70 -7.23 -19.13
CA ASP A 392 -6.54 -6.18 -19.75
C ASP A 392 -7.41 -5.50 -18.68
N VAL A 393 -7.96 -6.31 -17.77
CA VAL A 393 -8.79 -5.87 -16.65
C VAL A 393 -8.22 -6.47 -15.37
N PHE A 394 -7.97 -5.61 -14.40
CA PHE A 394 -7.54 -6.01 -13.06
C PHE A 394 -8.67 -5.78 -12.07
N VAL A 395 -9.06 -6.81 -11.34
CA VAL A 395 -10.11 -6.78 -10.32
C VAL A 395 -9.55 -7.27 -9.00
N THR A 396 -9.99 -6.67 -7.91
CA THR A 396 -9.60 -7.06 -6.57
C THR A 396 -10.84 -7.23 -5.71
N ASN A 397 -10.84 -8.21 -4.80
CA ASN A 397 -11.93 -8.39 -3.85
C ASN A 397 -11.82 -7.47 -2.62
N ASN A 398 -10.69 -6.76 -2.47
CA ASN A 398 -10.36 -5.89 -1.34
C ASN A 398 -9.36 -4.81 -1.78
N ASN A 399 -9.42 -3.62 -1.17
CA ASN A 399 -8.46 -2.54 -1.35
C ASN A 399 -7.14 -2.76 -0.56
N GLY A 400 -6.48 -3.91 -0.80
CA GLY A 400 -5.20 -4.28 -0.19
C GLY A 400 -3.98 -3.59 -0.83
N ASN A 401 -2.79 -3.89 -0.32
CA ASN A 401 -1.55 -3.21 -0.74
C ASN A 401 -1.19 -3.48 -2.20
N MET A 402 -1.37 -4.72 -2.68
CA MET A 402 -1.15 -5.06 -4.09
C MET A 402 -2.09 -4.26 -5.01
N ALA A 403 -3.38 -4.15 -4.64
CA ALA A 403 -4.36 -3.40 -5.40
C ALA A 403 -3.98 -1.92 -5.52
N LYS A 404 -3.56 -1.29 -4.42
CA LYS A 404 -3.12 0.12 -4.41
C LYS A 404 -1.91 0.34 -5.31
N ILE A 405 -0.93 -0.56 -5.28
CA ILE A 405 0.29 -0.43 -6.10
C ILE A 405 -0.04 -0.66 -7.58
N LEU A 406 -0.86 -1.64 -7.92
CA LEU A 406 -1.26 -1.88 -9.31
C LEU A 406 -2.15 -0.76 -9.86
N ALA A 407 -3.04 -0.20 -9.04
CA ALA A 407 -3.89 0.92 -9.44
C ALA A 407 -3.09 2.20 -9.75
N GLY A 408 -1.92 2.40 -9.13
CA GLY A 408 -1.04 3.52 -9.50
C GLY A 408 -0.08 3.21 -10.65
N ARG A 409 0.05 1.93 -11.03
CA ARG A 409 0.91 1.48 -12.14
C ARG A 409 0.15 1.44 -13.47
N ARG A 410 -1.07 0.91 -13.43
CA ARG A 410 -2.00 0.76 -14.56
C ARG A 410 -2.83 2.03 -14.72
#